data_AF-A0A7W0T1D5-F1
#
_entry.id   AF-A0A7W0T1D5-F1
#
_cell.length_a   1.000
_cell.length_b   1.000
_cell.length_c   1.000
_cell.angle_alpha   90.00
_cell.angle_beta   90.00
_cell.angle_gamma   90.00
#
_symmetry.space_group_name_H-M   'P 1'
#
loop_
_entity.id
_entity.type
_entity.pdbx_description
1 polymer ?
#
loop_
_entity_poly.entity_id
_entity_poly.type
_entity_poly.pdbx_seq_one_letter_code
_entity_poly.pdbx_strand_id
1 'polypeptide(L)'
;MGALKLGLITAVLFAVAIVNDWSTPDRLIMTLVIVLIIAWTWTRFSLQRLGLSRSLTLDRVRAGEWVTEDLSLSNRALLPKLWVEVRDLSSLPGHHAGRVVHLGSRGSSSWSATTRCERRGRYRLGPIAISSGDALGLFESRKMIPATHELIVYPSQVDVSDIPMPMANMSGGRATHVNPSLAAHQISGIREYSTGDPLNRISWNATARLGRMMVKEFDPEPTSDIWIMLDLNEPDEGDVELNGRSSRSAGPSVDEALEYAIAVAGSLAERCLADGRKIGMIVNRSMPIRLDADNSQRQWFRVFETLAVASSFGHRSLFEAIQAESRRFSRNSGLIVITSSAAQDWVIAAQSLVQRQVPVTAVLVTDRHRPDAQEMQALLEALASVHASVVRLTPGERLAALEPSHSPAST
;
A
#
# COMPACT_ATOMS: atom_id res chain seq x y z
N MET A 1 -10.22 -18.13 44.14
CA MET A 1 -10.90 -18.47 45.42
C MET A 1 -12.41 -18.79 45.27
N GLY A 2 -13.08 -18.48 44.15
CA GLY A 2 -14.52 -18.77 43.99
C GLY A 2 -14.86 -20.22 43.60
N ALA A 3 -14.21 -20.79 42.57
CA ALA A 3 -14.58 -22.11 42.04
C ALA A 3 -14.38 -23.28 43.03
N LEU A 4 -13.30 -23.24 43.82
CA LEU A 4 -13.02 -24.26 44.83
C LEU A 4 -14.05 -24.25 45.98
N LYS A 5 -14.55 -23.06 46.35
CA LYS A 5 -15.61 -22.94 47.37
C LYS A 5 -16.96 -23.38 46.83
N LEU A 6 -17.29 -23.05 45.57
CA LEU A 6 -18.51 -23.53 44.92
C LEU A 6 -18.51 -25.05 44.73
N GLY A 7 -17.39 -25.64 44.30
CA GLY A 7 -17.23 -27.09 44.21
C GLY A 7 -17.32 -27.81 45.55
N LEU A 8 -16.79 -27.20 46.62
CA LEU A 8 -16.93 -27.73 47.98
C LEU A 8 -18.40 -27.67 48.44
N ILE A 9 -19.10 -26.58 48.16
CA ILE A 9 -20.52 -26.40 48.53
C ILE A 9 -21.41 -27.39 47.78
N THR A 10 -21.17 -27.61 46.48
CA THR A 10 -21.94 -28.61 45.72
C THR A 10 -21.66 -30.05 46.17
N ALA A 11 -20.40 -30.37 46.50
CA ALA A 11 -20.05 -31.68 47.06
C ALA A 11 -20.70 -31.92 48.43
N VAL A 12 -20.76 -30.89 49.28
CA VAL A 12 -21.43 -30.96 50.59
C VAL A 12 -22.95 -31.11 50.42
N LEU A 13 -23.57 -30.36 49.51
CA LEU A 13 -25.02 -30.51 49.22
C LEU A 13 -25.37 -31.89 48.69
N PHE A 14 -24.52 -32.47 47.83
CA PHE A 14 -24.69 -33.84 47.34
C PHE A 14 -24.54 -34.89 48.45
N ALA A 15 -23.56 -34.72 49.35
CA ALA A 15 -23.37 -35.59 50.51
C ALA A 15 -24.57 -35.53 51.48
N VAL A 16 -25.11 -34.33 51.72
CA VAL A 16 -26.32 -34.14 52.55
C VAL A 16 -27.55 -34.80 51.91
N ALA A 17 -27.69 -34.73 50.59
CA ALA A 17 -28.79 -35.40 49.87
C ALA A 17 -28.74 -36.93 49.97
N ILE A 18 -27.55 -37.53 50.02
CA ILE A 18 -27.37 -38.98 50.21
C ILE A 18 -27.77 -39.40 51.63
N VAL A 19 -27.47 -38.58 52.64
CA VAL A 19 -27.73 -38.88 54.05
C VAL A 19 -29.22 -38.73 54.42
N ASN A 20 -29.99 -37.91 53.70
CA ASN A 20 -31.37 -37.54 54.07
C ASN A 20 -32.50 -38.33 53.36
N ASP A 21 -32.21 -39.46 52.71
CA ASP A 21 -33.24 -40.36 52.11
C ASP A 21 -34.21 -39.68 51.12
N TRP A 22 -33.69 -38.75 50.30
CA TRP A 22 -34.48 -38.00 49.33
C TRP A 22 -35.09 -38.88 48.23
N SER A 23 -36.28 -38.50 47.77
CA SER A 23 -36.96 -39.20 46.67
C SER A 23 -36.12 -39.18 45.39
N THR A 24 -36.29 -40.16 44.50
CA THR A 24 -35.54 -40.22 43.24
C THR A 24 -35.63 -38.94 42.38
N PRO A 25 -36.77 -38.23 42.25
CA PRO A 25 -36.80 -36.97 41.50
C PRO A 25 -35.98 -35.86 42.16
N ASP A 26 -35.96 -35.76 43.49
CA ASP A 26 -35.19 -34.73 44.21
C ASP A 26 -33.69 -34.87 43.95
N ARG A 27 -33.20 -36.12 43.90
CA ARG A 27 -31.81 -36.43 43.57
C ARG A 27 -31.44 -36.00 42.15
N LEU A 28 -32.32 -36.26 41.17
CA LEU A 28 -32.10 -35.85 39.78
C LEU A 28 -32.04 -34.32 39.63
N ILE A 29 -32.96 -33.61 40.29
CA ILE A 29 -33.00 -32.14 40.28
C ILE A 29 -31.70 -31.58 40.89
N MET A 30 -31.24 -32.13 42.01
CA MET A 30 -29.96 -31.71 42.61
C MET A 30 -28.76 -31.98 41.71
N THR A 31 -28.66 -33.17 41.13
CA THR A 31 -27.56 -33.48 40.20
C THR A 31 -27.56 -32.51 39.02
N LEU A 32 -28.73 -32.20 38.45
CA LEU A 32 -28.86 -31.23 37.38
C LEU A 32 -28.42 -29.83 37.81
N VAL A 33 -28.85 -29.35 38.99
CA VAL A 33 -28.45 -28.05 39.54
C VAL A 33 -26.93 -27.99 39.78
N ILE A 34 -26.34 -29.05 40.32
CA ILE A 34 -24.89 -29.15 40.52
C ILE A 34 -24.15 -29.08 39.18
N VAL A 35 -24.61 -29.83 38.18
CA VAL A 35 -24.02 -29.80 36.82
C VAL A 35 -24.11 -28.40 36.22
N LEU A 36 -25.24 -27.71 36.36
CA LEU A 36 -25.42 -26.33 35.88
C LEU A 36 -24.50 -25.34 36.60
N ILE A 37 -24.35 -25.44 37.93
CA ILE A 37 -23.45 -24.59 38.71
C ILE A 37 -22.00 -24.81 38.31
N ILE A 38 -21.58 -26.07 38.12
CA ILE A 38 -20.23 -26.42 37.67
C ILE A 38 -19.98 -25.86 36.27
N ALA A 39 -20.90 -26.08 35.33
CA ALA A 39 -20.80 -25.58 33.95
C ALA A 39 -20.72 -24.04 33.92
N TRP A 40 -21.61 -23.34 34.64
CA TRP A 40 -21.60 -21.88 34.74
C TRP A 40 -20.29 -21.35 35.33
N THR A 41 -19.83 -21.96 36.43
CA THR A 41 -18.58 -21.58 37.09
C THR A 41 -17.39 -21.81 36.15
N TRP A 42 -17.32 -22.96 35.49
CA TRP A 42 -16.27 -23.30 34.53
C TRP A 42 -16.19 -22.25 33.41
N THR A 43 -17.31 -21.94 32.78
CA THR A 43 -17.40 -20.94 31.70
C THR A 43 -16.98 -19.55 32.19
N ARG A 44 -17.27 -19.17 33.44
CA ARG A 44 -16.83 -17.88 33.98
C ARG A 44 -15.31 -17.75 34.14
N PHE A 45 -14.62 -18.87 34.38
CA PHE A 45 -13.17 -18.95 34.50
C PHE A 45 -12.46 -19.30 33.19
N SER A 46 -13.18 -19.79 32.17
CA SER A 46 -12.61 -20.28 30.91
C SER A 46 -11.81 -19.20 30.16
N LEU A 47 -12.24 -17.94 30.15
CA LEU A 47 -11.51 -16.85 29.51
C LEU A 47 -10.58 -16.03 30.43
N GLN A 48 -10.47 -16.40 31.71
CA GLN A 48 -9.59 -15.70 32.64
C GLN A 48 -8.12 -16.08 32.42
N ARG A 49 -7.24 -15.08 32.58
CA ARG A 49 -5.78 -15.23 32.48
C ARG A 49 -5.28 -15.80 31.15
N LEU A 50 -6.02 -15.57 30.06
CA LEU A 50 -5.53 -15.79 28.71
C LEU A 50 -4.68 -14.59 28.27
N GLY A 51 -3.47 -14.87 27.79
CA GLY A 51 -2.62 -13.90 27.13
C GLY A 51 -2.53 -14.25 25.66
N LEU A 52 -2.80 -13.29 24.78
CA LEU A 52 -2.64 -13.43 23.35
C LEU A 52 -1.56 -12.47 22.88
N SER A 53 -0.60 -12.98 22.12
CA SER A 53 0.42 -12.22 21.43
C SER A 53 0.25 -12.41 19.93
N ARG A 54 0.42 -11.31 19.18
CA ARG A 54 0.37 -11.26 17.72
C ARG A 54 1.68 -10.64 17.24
N SER A 55 2.32 -11.25 16.26
CA SER A 55 3.48 -10.69 15.57
C SER A 55 3.31 -10.87 14.07
N LEU A 56 3.60 -9.83 13.32
CA LEU A 56 3.67 -9.89 11.87
C LEU A 56 5.12 -9.96 11.45
N THR A 57 5.42 -10.73 10.41
CA THR A 57 6.76 -10.75 9.81
C THR A 57 7.11 -9.39 9.18
N LEU A 58 6.13 -8.77 8.50
CA LEU A 58 6.25 -7.47 7.83
C LEU A 58 4.95 -6.68 8.01
N ASP A 59 5.07 -5.39 8.32
CA ASP A 59 3.96 -4.44 8.44
C ASP A 59 3.61 -3.76 7.10
N ARG A 60 4.44 -3.97 6.07
CA ARG A 60 4.35 -3.37 4.74
C ARG A 60 4.71 -4.42 3.69
N VAL A 61 3.82 -4.63 2.71
CA VAL A 61 3.99 -5.61 1.61
C VAL A 61 3.44 -5.03 0.31
N ARG A 62 3.76 -5.60 -0.86
CA ARG A 62 3.14 -5.20 -2.13
C ARG A 62 1.94 -6.08 -2.49
N ALA A 63 1.04 -5.55 -3.30
CA ALA A 63 -0.04 -6.34 -3.87
C ALA A 63 0.52 -7.50 -4.71
N GLY A 64 -0.01 -8.70 -4.48
CA GLY A 64 0.45 -9.97 -5.04
C GLY A 64 1.34 -10.79 -4.11
N GLU A 65 1.93 -10.16 -3.07
CA GLU A 65 2.83 -10.81 -2.11
C GLU A 65 2.06 -11.49 -0.96
N TRP A 66 2.79 -12.28 -0.17
CA TRP A 66 2.25 -13.03 0.96
C TRP A 66 2.66 -12.36 2.27
N VAL A 67 1.69 -12.22 3.18
CA VAL A 67 1.94 -11.83 4.56
C VAL A 67 1.77 -13.05 5.45
N THR A 68 2.70 -13.23 6.40
CA THR A 68 2.61 -14.25 7.43
C THR A 68 2.45 -13.57 8.78
N GLU A 69 1.45 -14.05 9.52
CA GLU A 69 1.16 -13.62 10.87
C GLU A 69 1.30 -14.78 11.84
N ASP A 70 2.03 -14.56 12.92
CA ASP A 70 2.19 -15.51 14.01
C ASP A 70 1.32 -15.11 15.19
N LEU A 71 0.43 -16.02 15.58
CA LEU A 71 -0.40 -15.88 16.77
C LEU A 71 0.07 -16.86 17.83
N SER A 72 0.15 -16.37 19.07
CA SER A 72 0.46 -17.18 20.24
C SER A 72 -0.58 -16.94 21.32
N LEU A 73 -1.28 -18.01 21.70
CA LEU A 73 -2.24 -18.02 22.79
C LEU A 73 -1.68 -18.77 23.99
N SER A 74 -1.66 -18.12 25.14
CA SER A 74 -1.12 -18.65 26.39
C SER A 74 -2.20 -18.69 27.48
N ASN A 75 -2.30 -19.82 28.16
CA ASN A 75 -3.11 -19.96 29.37
C ASN A 75 -2.21 -19.75 30.59
N ARG A 76 -2.44 -18.69 31.38
CA ARG A 76 -1.71 -18.46 32.65
C ARG A 76 -2.49 -18.96 33.87
N ALA A 77 -3.62 -19.63 33.67
CA ALA A 77 -4.39 -20.24 34.75
C ALA A 77 -3.90 -21.67 35.05
N LEU A 78 -4.20 -22.13 36.26
CA LEU A 78 -3.99 -23.52 36.67
C LEU A 78 -5.03 -24.48 36.08
N LEU A 79 -6.20 -23.95 35.69
CA LEU A 79 -7.25 -24.75 35.05
C LEU A 79 -6.96 -24.84 33.54
N PRO A 80 -7.04 -26.05 32.93
CA PRO A 80 -6.97 -26.20 31.49
C PRO A 80 -8.20 -25.55 30.83
N LYS A 81 -8.06 -25.18 29.56
CA LYS A 81 -9.14 -24.68 28.71
C LYS A 81 -9.47 -25.77 27.71
N LEU A 82 -10.67 -26.33 27.81
CA LEU A 82 -11.13 -27.44 26.96
C LEU A 82 -11.07 -27.06 25.48
N TRP A 83 -11.59 -25.89 25.15
CA TRP A 83 -11.53 -25.30 23.84
C TRP A 83 -11.52 -23.79 23.97
N VAL A 84 -10.74 -23.12 23.13
CA VAL A 84 -10.80 -21.68 22.91
C VAL A 84 -10.88 -21.49 21.41
N GLU A 85 -12.00 -20.95 20.96
CA GLU A 85 -12.16 -20.52 19.58
C GLU A 85 -11.61 -19.11 19.44
N VAL A 86 -10.65 -18.95 18.56
CA VAL A 86 -10.07 -17.66 18.19
C VAL A 86 -10.65 -17.28 16.84
N ARG A 87 -11.34 -16.14 16.77
CA ARG A 87 -11.81 -15.53 15.52
C ARG A 87 -11.09 -14.21 15.32
N ASP A 88 -10.44 -14.09 14.17
CA ASP A 88 -9.82 -12.84 13.78
C ASP A 88 -10.83 -11.98 12.99
N LEU A 89 -10.98 -10.72 13.38
CA LEU A 89 -11.87 -9.74 12.74
C LEU A 89 -11.09 -8.72 11.91
N SER A 90 -10.01 -9.19 11.29
CA SER A 90 -9.20 -8.40 10.36
C SER A 90 -9.99 -7.92 9.16
N SER A 91 -9.65 -6.73 8.64
CA SER A 91 -10.24 -6.17 7.43
C SER A 91 -9.59 -6.65 6.13
N LEU A 92 -8.52 -7.46 6.21
CA LEU A 92 -7.80 -8.00 5.06
C LEU A 92 -8.65 -9.09 4.36
N PRO A 93 -9.01 -8.94 3.08
CA PRO A 93 -9.80 -9.93 2.36
C PRO A 93 -9.12 -11.30 2.30
N GLY A 94 -9.90 -12.37 2.51
CA GLY A 94 -9.38 -13.75 2.51
C GLY A 94 -8.47 -14.09 3.68
N HIS A 95 -8.27 -13.19 4.65
CA HIS A 95 -7.45 -13.45 5.82
C HIS A 95 -8.24 -14.20 6.89
N HIS A 96 -7.80 -15.43 7.18
CA HIS A 96 -8.43 -16.29 8.18
C HIS A 96 -7.39 -16.86 9.13
N ALA A 97 -7.06 -16.09 10.18
CA ALA A 97 -6.17 -16.52 11.25
C ALA A 97 -6.89 -17.27 12.39
N GLY A 98 -8.22 -17.45 12.28
CA GLY A 98 -9.03 -18.08 13.30
C GLY A 98 -8.78 -19.58 13.45
N ARG A 99 -8.73 -20.06 14.69
CA ARG A 99 -8.50 -21.47 15.02
C ARG A 99 -9.12 -21.83 16.36
N VAL A 100 -9.62 -23.06 16.47
CA VAL A 100 -10.01 -23.65 17.76
C VAL A 100 -8.80 -24.37 18.35
N VAL A 101 -8.42 -24.03 19.57
CA VAL A 101 -7.26 -24.61 20.25
C VAL A 101 -7.63 -25.14 21.64
N HIS A 102 -7.02 -26.25 22.01
CA HIS A 102 -7.01 -26.75 23.37
C HIS A 102 -5.79 -26.19 24.10
N LEU A 103 -5.95 -25.76 25.36
CA LEU A 103 -4.83 -25.28 26.16
C LEU A 103 -4.79 -26.00 27.51
N GLY A 104 -3.72 -26.74 27.74
CA GLY A 104 -3.44 -27.31 29.05
C GLY A 104 -3.26 -26.25 30.15
N SER A 105 -3.14 -26.71 31.39
CA SER A 105 -2.73 -25.85 32.50
C SER A 105 -1.38 -25.21 32.21
N ARG A 106 -1.28 -23.88 32.31
CA ARG A 106 -0.05 -23.12 31.99
C ARG A 106 0.51 -23.38 30.57
N GLY A 107 -0.29 -23.91 29.66
CA GLY A 107 0.13 -24.24 28.30
C GLY A 107 0.03 -23.07 27.34
N SER A 108 0.70 -23.19 26.20
CA SER A 108 0.61 -22.26 25.07
C SER A 108 0.44 -23.01 23.76
N SER A 109 -0.22 -22.36 22.80
CA SER A 109 -0.35 -22.84 21.43
C SER A 109 -0.02 -21.69 20.49
N SER A 110 0.80 -21.96 19.47
CA SER A 110 1.19 -21.00 18.45
C SER A 110 0.92 -21.55 17.06
N TRP A 111 0.49 -20.69 16.15
CA TRP A 111 0.32 -21.03 14.74
C TRP A 111 0.53 -19.79 13.88
N SER A 112 0.87 -20.05 12.62
CA SER A 112 1.06 -19.03 11.61
C SER A 112 -0.11 -19.06 10.62
N ALA A 113 -0.59 -17.88 10.23
CA ALA A 113 -1.57 -17.69 9.17
C ALA A 113 -0.91 -16.92 8.03
N THR A 114 -0.90 -17.53 6.84
CA THR A 114 -0.33 -16.91 5.64
C THR A 114 -1.46 -16.49 4.71
N THR A 115 -1.41 -15.27 4.19
CA THR A 115 -2.46 -14.70 3.33
C THR A 115 -1.84 -13.94 2.18
N ARG A 116 -2.39 -14.11 0.98
CA ARG A 116 -1.97 -13.37 -0.19
C ARG A 116 -2.69 -12.02 -0.21
N CYS A 117 -1.93 -10.94 -0.33
CA CYS A 117 -2.48 -9.59 -0.37
C CYS A 117 -2.82 -9.24 -1.82
N GLU A 118 -4.07 -9.46 -2.25
CA GLU A 118 -4.44 -9.25 -3.66
C GLU A 118 -4.64 -7.78 -4.03
N ARG A 119 -5.17 -6.97 -3.10
CA ARG A 119 -5.49 -5.56 -3.33
C ARG A 119 -4.64 -4.66 -2.44
N ARG A 120 -4.11 -3.56 -3.00
CA ARG A 120 -3.48 -2.49 -2.22
C ARG A 120 -4.50 -1.87 -1.25
N GLY A 121 -4.00 -1.29 -0.16
CA GLY A 121 -4.87 -0.71 0.85
C GLY A 121 -4.21 -0.61 2.21
N ARG A 122 -4.87 0.10 3.12
CA ARG A 122 -4.58 0.02 4.56
C ARG A 122 -5.56 -0.96 5.18
N TYR A 123 -5.02 -2.03 5.74
CA TYR A 123 -5.80 -3.05 6.41
C TYR A 123 -5.52 -3.03 7.90
N ARG A 124 -6.58 -3.14 8.68
CA ARG A 124 -6.49 -3.33 10.11
C ARG A 124 -6.58 -4.82 10.38
N LEU A 125 -5.51 -5.36 10.93
CA LEU A 125 -5.49 -6.72 11.43
C LEU A 125 -6.04 -6.74 12.86
N GLY A 126 -6.98 -7.64 13.13
CA GLY A 126 -7.73 -7.70 14.39
C GLY A 126 -8.84 -6.65 14.47
N PRO A 127 -9.55 -6.56 15.59
CA PRO A 127 -9.31 -7.22 16.88
C PRO A 127 -9.63 -8.72 16.87
N ILE A 128 -9.18 -9.43 17.91
CA ILE A 128 -9.41 -10.87 18.03
C ILE A 128 -10.54 -11.13 19.03
N ALA A 129 -11.57 -11.83 18.56
CA ALA A 129 -12.65 -12.34 19.38
C ALA A 129 -12.30 -13.75 19.86
N ILE A 130 -12.33 -13.97 21.17
CA ILE A 130 -12.14 -15.29 21.76
C ILE A 130 -13.43 -15.77 22.41
N SER A 131 -13.82 -17.01 22.10
CA SER A 131 -14.96 -17.72 22.66
C SER A 131 -14.49 -18.99 23.37
N SER A 132 -15.11 -19.33 24.49
CA SER A 132 -14.87 -20.58 25.22
C SER A 132 -16.08 -20.92 26.09
N GLY A 133 -16.29 -22.18 26.39
CA GLY A 133 -17.44 -22.65 27.16
C GLY A 133 -17.13 -23.88 28.00
N ASP A 134 -18.18 -24.50 28.50
CA ASP A 134 -18.12 -25.77 29.23
C ASP A 134 -18.13 -26.97 28.27
N ALA A 135 -17.98 -28.18 28.82
CA ALA A 135 -17.93 -29.43 28.05
C ALA A 135 -19.29 -29.84 27.45
N LEU A 136 -20.40 -29.40 28.07
CA LEU A 136 -21.77 -29.71 27.62
C LEU A 136 -22.32 -28.65 26.66
N GLY A 137 -21.59 -27.54 26.47
CA GLY A 137 -22.01 -26.42 25.61
C GLY A 137 -23.20 -25.63 26.15
N LEU A 138 -23.46 -25.69 27.46
CA LEU A 138 -24.61 -25.03 28.10
C LEU A 138 -24.41 -23.51 28.24
N PHE A 139 -23.16 -23.08 28.43
CA PHE A 139 -22.81 -21.68 28.61
C PHE A 139 -21.58 -21.31 27.76
N GLU A 140 -21.67 -20.18 27.07
CA GLU A 140 -20.57 -19.59 26.31
C GLU A 140 -20.09 -18.29 26.98
N SER A 141 -18.78 -18.09 26.98
CA SER A 141 -18.12 -16.84 27.37
C SER A 141 -17.41 -16.28 26.14
N ARG A 142 -17.55 -14.97 25.90
CA ARG A 142 -16.85 -14.26 24.83
C ARG A 142 -16.08 -13.09 25.39
N LYS A 143 -14.91 -12.82 24.80
CA LYS A 143 -14.10 -11.67 25.14
C LYS A 143 -13.43 -11.13 23.88
N MET A 144 -13.41 -9.82 23.74
CA MET A 144 -12.61 -9.13 22.72
C MET A 144 -11.23 -8.80 23.27
N ILE A 145 -10.19 -9.13 22.52
CA ILE A 145 -8.81 -8.72 22.80
C ILE A 145 -8.45 -7.63 21.78
N PRO A 146 -8.11 -6.40 22.22
CA PRO A 146 -7.74 -5.30 21.34
C PRO A 146 -6.29 -5.45 20.81
N ALA A 147 -5.92 -6.65 20.34
CA ALA A 147 -4.64 -6.92 19.71
C ALA A 147 -4.77 -6.58 18.21
N THR A 148 -4.54 -5.30 17.88
CA THR A 148 -4.64 -4.81 16.51
C THR A 148 -3.31 -4.38 15.94
N HIS A 149 -3.11 -4.61 14.65
CA HIS A 149 -1.94 -4.17 13.90
C HIS A 149 -2.38 -3.53 12.58
N GLU A 150 -1.60 -2.59 12.06
CA GLU A 150 -1.86 -1.97 10.76
C GLU A 150 -0.95 -2.62 9.73
N LEU A 151 -1.53 -3.06 8.61
CA LEU A 151 -0.81 -3.59 7.45
C LEU A 151 -1.06 -2.66 6.26
N ILE A 152 0.01 -2.14 5.68
CA ILE A 152 -0.08 -1.34 4.45
C ILE A 152 0.33 -2.21 3.28
N VAL A 153 -0.60 -2.42 2.35
CA VAL A 153 -0.33 -3.10 1.08
C VAL A 153 -0.13 -2.04 0.00
N TYR A 154 1.09 -1.94 -0.51
CA TYR A 154 1.45 -1.04 -1.60
C TYR A 154 0.99 -1.56 -2.96
N PRO A 155 0.92 -0.69 -3.99
CA PRO A 155 0.72 -1.14 -5.36
C PRO A 155 1.71 -2.23 -5.79
N SER A 156 1.27 -3.08 -6.72
CA SER A 156 2.16 -4.04 -7.37
C SER A 156 3.23 -3.32 -8.21
N GLN A 157 4.31 -4.04 -8.51
CA GLN A 157 5.36 -3.53 -9.38
C GLN A 157 5.10 -3.98 -10.82
N VAL A 158 5.25 -3.05 -11.76
CA VAL A 158 5.14 -3.30 -13.20
C VAL A 158 6.41 -2.80 -13.89
N ASP A 159 6.76 -3.42 -15.02
CA ASP A 159 7.92 -3.00 -15.79
C ASP A 159 7.60 -1.69 -16.52
N VAL A 160 8.41 -0.67 -16.25
CA VAL A 160 8.29 0.68 -16.80
C VAL A 160 9.59 1.15 -17.45
N SER A 161 10.49 0.22 -17.78
CA SER A 161 11.83 0.50 -18.31
C SER A 161 11.79 1.27 -19.64
N ASP A 162 10.82 0.94 -20.50
CA ASP A 162 10.66 1.51 -21.83
C ASP A 162 9.90 2.85 -21.85
N ILE A 163 9.36 3.30 -20.71
CA ILE A 163 8.68 4.60 -20.63
C ILE A 163 9.76 5.70 -20.68
N PRO A 164 9.70 6.62 -21.64
CA PRO A 164 10.69 7.67 -21.79
C PRO A 164 10.53 8.69 -20.65
N MET A 165 11.61 8.88 -19.90
CA MET A 165 11.65 9.90 -18.85
C MET A 165 11.72 11.30 -19.50
N PRO A 166 10.86 12.25 -19.09
CA PRO A 166 10.95 13.59 -19.62
C PRO A 166 12.29 14.21 -19.21
N MET A 167 13.11 14.50 -20.21
CA MET A 167 14.40 15.17 -20.06
C MET A 167 14.12 16.67 -19.94
N ALA A 168 14.06 17.22 -18.72
CA ALA A 168 13.96 18.67 -18.60
C ALA A 168 15.20 19.32 -19.23
N ASN A 169 15.01 20.51 -19.81
CA ASN A 169 16.10 21.22 -20.47
C ASN A 169 17.14 21.62 -19.43
N MET A 170 18.18 20.80 -19.33
CA MET A 170 19.40 21.04 -18.58
C MET A 170 20.13 22.20 -19.26
N SER A 171 19.76 23.43 -18.93
CA SER A 171 20.49 24.61 -19.36
C SER A 171 21.89 24.57 -18.75
N GLY A 172 22.87 24.06 -19.50
CA GLY A 172 24.29 24.28 -19.22
C GLY A 172 25.15 23.05 -18.87
N GLY A 173 25.01 21.93 -19.57
CA GLY A 173 26.01 20.85 -19.48
C GLY A 173 25.63 19.65 -20.33
N ARG A 174 26.56 19.20 -21.19
CA ARG A 174 26.40 18.01 -22.05
C ARG A 174 25.76 16.85 -21.28
N ALA A 175 24.63 16.38 -21.78
CA ALA A 175 24.06 15.08 -21.43
C ALA A 175 25.03 13.99 -21.90
N THR A 176 26.02 13.66 -21.07
CA THR A 176 26.77 12.42 -21.19
C THR A 176 26.14 11.42 -20.25
N HIS A 177 25.57 10.35 -20.82
CA HIS A 177 25.38 9.09 -20.10
C HIS A 177 26.72 8.72 -19.46
N VAL A 178 26.82 8.84 -18.14
CA VAL A 178 27.97 8.33 -17.39
C VAL A 178 27.45 7.29 -16.40
N ASN A 179 28.10 6.14 -16.42
CA ASN A 179 27.87 5.02 -15.52
C ASN A 179 27.75 5.47 -14.05
N PRO A 180 26.74 5.01 -13.28
CA PRO A 180 26.56 5.37 -11.87
C PRO A 180 27.70 4.88 -10.95
N SER A 181 28.59 4.01 -11.42
CA SER A 181 29.77 3.53 -10.67
C SER A 181 31.03 4.40 -10.82
N LEU A 182 31.00 5.43 -11.67
CA LEU A 182 32.10 6.37 -11.89
C LEU A 182 31.57 7.82 -11.81
N ALA A 183 30.79 8.14 -10.78
CA ALA A 183 30.35 9.49 -10.48
C ALA A 183 31.55 10.37 -10.06
N ALA A 184 32.42 10.69 -11.01
CA ALA A 184 33.30 11.84 -10.94
C ALA A 184 32.41 13.07 -11.11
N HIS A 185 31.89 13.58 -9.99
CA HIS A 185 31.21 14.87 -9.93
C HIS A 185 32.05 15.90 -10.70
N GLN A 186 31.47 16.60 -11.67
CA GLN A 186 32.18 17.63 -12.43
C GLN A 186 32.68 18.70 -11.46
N ILE A 187 33.98 18.99 -11.52
CA ILE A 187 34.62 20.00 -10.70
C ILE A 187 34.18 21.35 -11.27
N SER A 188 33.27 22.03 -10.56
CA SER A 188 32.77 23.37 -10.91
C SER A 188 33.82 24.44 -10.62
N GLY A 189 34.61 24.24 -9.56
CA GLY A 189 35.63 25.18 -9.16
C GLY A 189 36.63 24.59 -8.17
N ILE A 190 37.62 25.40 -7.83
CA ILE A 190 38.59 25.07 -6.79
C ILE A 190 38.64 26.27 -5.85
N ARG A 191 38.33 26.04 -4.57
CA ARG A 191 38.40 27.07 -3.52
C ARG A 191 39.39 26.72 -2.42
N GLU A 192 39.71 27.69 -1.58
CA GLU A 192 40.53 27.48 -0.40
C GLU A 192 39.79 26.63 0.64
N TYR A 193 40.51 25.70 1.25
CA TYR A 193 40.01 24.81 2.30
C TYR A 193 39.54 25.62 3.50
N SER A 194 38.34 25.32 3.99
CA SER A 194 37.81 25.85 5.24
C SER A 194 37.66 24.74 6.27
N THR A 195 37.84 25.08 7.54
CA THR A 195 37.70 24.13 8.64
C THR A 195 36.30 23.51 8.65
N GLY A 196 36.21 22.20 8.39
CA GLY A 196 34.95 21.45 8.25
C GLY A 196 34.76 20.81 6.88
N ASP A 197 35.57 21.19 5.87
CA ASP A 197 35.55 20.53 4.57
C ASP A 197 36.09 19.09 4.66
N PRO A 198 35.47 18.13 3.95
CA PRO A 198 35.90 16.74 4.00
C PRO A 198 37.24 16.56 3.25
N LEU A 199 38.20 15.90 3.91
CA LEU A 199 39.58 15.73 3.40
C LEU A 199 39.65 14.96 2.07
N ASN A 200 38.66 14.11 1.77
CA ASN A 200 38.57 13.39 0.51
C ASN A 200 38.28 14.28 -0.72
N ARG A 201 37.97 15.56 -0.50
CA ARG A 201 37.74 16.56 -1.57
C ARG A 201 38.95 17.47 -1.82
N ILE A 202 40.08 17.24 -1.16
CA ILE A 202 41.30 18.03 -1.36
C ILE A 202 41.86 17.77 -2.76
N SER A 203 42.16 18.85 -3.49
CA SER A 203 42.85 18.79 -4.78
C SER A 203 44.36 18.87 -4.56
N TRP A 204 45.01 17.71 -4.39
CA TRP A 204 46.48 17.66 -4.16
C TRP A 204 47.29 18.38 -5.24
N ASN A 205 46.88 18.30 -6.51
CA ASN A 205 47.53 19.02 -7.60
C ASN A 205 47.41 20.55 -7.48
N ALA A 206 46.24 21.06 -7.08
CA ALA A 206 46.06 22.50 -6.90
C ALA A 206 46.77 22.99 -5.62
N THR A 207 46.70 22.21 -4.55
CA THR A 207 47.44 22.45 -3.29
C THR A 207 48.95 22.53 -3.54
N ALA A 208 49.51 21.60 -4.32
CA ALA A 208 50.93 21.59 -4.65
C ALA A 208 51.36 22.80 -5.50
N ARG A 209 50.51 23.28 -6.41
CA ARG A 209 50.81 24.44 -7.27
C ARG A 209 50.67 25.79 -6.55
N LEU A 210 49.73 25.91 -5.61
CA LEU A 210 49.36 27.18 -4.97
C LEU A 210 49.92 27.34 -3.55
N GLY A 211 50.50 26.28 -2.95
CA GLY A 211 51.13 26.33 -1.63
C GLY A 211 50.14 26.47 -0.45
N ARG A 212 48.83 26.36 -0.71
CA ARG A 212 47.74 26.42 0.28
C ARG A 212 46.72 25.32 0.00
N MET A 213 46.05 24.81 1.03
CA MET A 213 45.10 23.71 0.85
C MET A 213 43.89 24.14 0.00
N MET A 214 43.68 23.43 -1.10
CA MET A 214 42.58 23.68 -2.02
C MET A 214 41.60 22.51 -2.04
N VAL A 215 40.30 22.80 -2.10
CA VAL A 215 39.20 21.83 -2.15
C VAL A 215 38.49 21.93 -3.49
N LYS A 216 38.15 20.78 -4.08
CA LYS A 216 37.31 20.70 -5.28
C LYS A 216 35.88 21.07 -4.90
N GLU A 217 35.32 22.08 -5.54
CA GLU A 217 33.89 22.35 -5.50
C GLU A 217 33.20 21.57 -6.60
N PHE A 218 32.13 20.89 -6.21
CA PHE A 218 31.28 20.12 -7.11
C PHE A 218 29.98 20.89 -7.25
N ASP A 219 29.56 21.18 -8.48
CA ASP A 219 28.19 21.63 -8.67
C ASP A 219 27.26 20.48 -8.31
N PRO A 220 26.19 20.72 -7.54
CA PRO A 220 25.10 19.77 -7.48
C PRO A 220 24.60 19.60 -8.92
N GLU A 221 24.64 18.36 -9.42
CA GLU A 221 24.09 18.06 -10.73
C GLU A 221 22.64 18.58 -10.76
N PRO A 222 22.23 19.38 -11.76
CA PRO A 222 20.88 19.94 -11.79
C PRO A 222 19.88 18.80 -12.00
N THR A 223 19.49 18.10 -10.95
CA THR A 223 18.52 17.02 -11.13
C THR A 223 17.18 17.65 -11.43
N SER A 224 16.63 17.37 -12.61
CA SER A 224 15.33 17.88 -13.01
C SER A 224 14.22 17.24 -12.19
N ASP A 225 13.31 18.07 -11.68
CA ASP A 225 12.19 17.62 -10.86
C ASP A 225 11.17 16.91 -11.76
N ILE A 226 10.87 15.66 -11.46
CA ILE A 226 9.79 14.93 -12.12
C ILE A 226 8.51 15.08 -11.35
N TRP A 227 7.47 15.48 -12.05
CA TRP A 227 6.12 15.47 -11.54
C TRP A 227 5.35 14.32 -12.15
N ILE A 228 4.83 13.44 -11.32
CA ILE A 228 3.89 12.39 -11.75
C ILE A 228 2.48 12.90 -11.44
N MET A 229 1.69 13.13 -12.48
CA MET A 229 0.27 13.41 -12.38
C MET A 229 -0.51 12.12 -12.67
N LEU A 230 -1.07 11.52 -11.63
CA LEU A 230 -1.91 10.33 -11.73
C LEU A 230 -3.37 10.75 -11.79
N ASP A 231 -4.04 10.40 -12.88
CA ASP A 231 -5.45 10.69 -13.08
C ASP A 231 -6.34 9.59 -12.52
N LEU A 232 -7.05 9.91 -11.44
CA LEU A 232 -8.07 9.06 -10.81
C LEU A 232 -9.45 9.71 -10.92
N ASN A 233 -9.72 10.35 -12.05
CA ASN A 233 -11.05 10.87 -12.33
C ASN A 233 -12.07 9.73 -12.40
N GLU A 234 -13.25 9.91 -11.81
CA GLU A 234 -14.36 8.99 -12.08
C GLU A 234 -14.83 9.24 -13.53
N PRO A 235 -14.92 8.19 -14.38
CA PRO A 235 -15.49 8.35 -15.70
C PRO A 235 -16.94 8.82 -15.55
N ASP A 236 -17.36 9.78 -16.38
CA ASP A 236 -18.75 10.24 -16.36
C ASP A 236 -19.68 9.04 -16.60
N GLU A 237 -20.61 8.79 -15.68
CA GLU A 237 -21.73 7.85 -15.84
C GLU A 237 -22.74 8.38 -16.88
N GLY A 238 -22.27 8.86 -18.02
CA GLY A 238 -23.08 9.08 -19.21
C GLY A 238 -23.18 7.77 -19.98
N ASP A 239 -24.40 7.23 -20.09
CA ASP A 239 -24.80 6.09 -20.94
C ASP A 239 -24.82 4.67 -20.34
N VAL A 240 -24.81 4.52 -19.00
CA VAL A 240 -25.36 3.28 -18.40
C VAL A 240 -26.83 3.52 -18.07
N GLU A 241 -27.67 3.13 -19.03
CA GLU A 241 -29.12 3.28 -19.00
C GLU A 241 -29.76 2.90 -17.65
N LEU A 242 -30.73 3.74 -17.32
CA LEU A 242 -31.77 3.62 -16.30
C LEU A 242 -32.43 2.24 -16.31
N ASN A 243 -31.88 1.27 -15.59
CA ASN A 243 -32.63 0.14 -15.10
C ASN A 243 -32.34 -0.05 -13.62
N GLY A 244 -33.28 0.43 -12.82
CA GLY A 244 -33.27 0.44 -11.37
C GLY A 244 -32.83 -0.90 -10.77
N ARG A 245 -31.56 -0.94 -10.39
CA ARG A 245 -30.98 -1.74 -9.33
C ARG A 245 -29.63 -1.10 -9.08
N SER A 246 -29.54 -0.36 -7.98
CA SER A 246 -28.28 -0.02 -7.34
C SER A 246 -27.58 -1.32 -6.93
N SER A 247 -26.99 -2.01 -7.91
CA SER A 247 -25.97 -3.02 -7.69
C SER A 247 -24.72 -2.25 -7.29
N ARG A 248 -24.56 -2.04 -5.98
CA ARG A 248 -23.24 -1.91 -5.32
C ARG A 248 -22.47 -3.24 -5.40
N SER A 249 -22.51 -3.86 -6.58
CA SER A 249 -21.98 -5.18 -6.93
C SER A 249 -21.70 -5.13 -8.43
N ALA A 250 -20.80 -4.24 -8.84
CA ALA A 250 -20.08 -4.43 -10.08
C ALA A 250 -18.96 -5.44 -9.82
N GLY A 251 -18.89 -6.48 -10.64
CA GLY A 251 -17.73 -7.36 -10.72
C GLY A 251 -16.48 -6.61 -11.20
N PRO A 252 -15.35 -7.33 -11.37
CA PRO A 252 -13.99 -6.78 -11.33
C PRO A 252 -13.54 -5.89 -12.52
N SER A 253 -14.41 -5.53 -13.47
CA SER A 253 -13.98 -4.97 -14.75
C SER A 253 -13.72 -3.45 -14.78
N VAL A 254 -14.04 -2.69 -13.73
CA VAL A 254 -13.79 -1.22 -13.71
C VAL A 254 -12.52 -0.85 -12.90
N ASP A 255 -11.96 -1.78 -12.12
CA ASP A 255 -10.79 -1.49 -11.27
C ASP A 255 -9.45 -1.79 -11.97
N GLU A 256 -9.36 -2.71 -12.94
CA GLU A 256 -8.06 -3.19 -13.45
C GLU A 256 -7.17 -2.10 -14.08
N ALA A 257 -7.74 -1.23 -14.93
CA ALA A 257 -6.99 -0.13 -15.54
C ALA A 257 -6.53 0.90 -14.50
N LEU A 258 -7.36 1.17 -13.49
CA LEU A 258 -7.04 2.06 -12.37
C LEU A 258 -5.94 1.48 -11.48
N GLU A 259 -6.06 0.20 -11.09
CA GLU A 259 -5.04 -0.53 -10.34
C GLU A 259 -3.71 -0.53 -11.10
N TYR A 260 -3.76 -0.76 -12.42
CA TYR A 260 -2.58 -0.77 -13.27
C TYR A 260 -1.97 0.62 -13.41
N ALA A 261 -2.76 1.69 -13.59
CA ALA A 261 -2.27 3.06 -13.61
C ALA A 261 -1.55 3.44 -12.29
N ILE A 262 -2.09 3.00 -11.15
CA ILE A 262 -1.46 3.19 -9.84
C ILE A 262 -0.17 2.39 -9.71
N ALA A 263 -0.13 1.15 -10.21
CA ALA A 263 1.08 0.33 -10.25
C ALA A 263 2.16 0.96 -11.13
N VAL A 264 1.79 1.50 -12.30
CA VAL A 264 2.68 2.25 -13.20
C VAL A 264 3.22 3.49 -12.52
N ALA A 265 2.37 4.27 -11.83
CA ALA A 265 2.78 5.45 -11.08
C ALA A 265 3.79 5.11 -9.98
N GLY A 266 3.54 4.04 -9.21
CA GLY A 266 4.46 3.55 -8.18
C GLY A 266 5.80 3.09 -8.75
N SER A 267 5.77 2.37 -9.87
CA SER A 267 6.97 1.83 -10.52
C SER A 267 7.81 2.94 -11.16
N LEU A 268 7.18 3.95 -11.77
CA LEU A 268 7.86 5.15 -12.28
C LEU A 268 8.44 6.01 -11.15
N ALA A 269 7.71 6.16 -10.04
CA ALA A 269 8.22 6.86 -8.87
C ALA A 269 9.45 6.15 -8.29
N GLU A 270 9.40 4.83 -8.17
CA GLU A 270 10.53 4.02 -7.69
C GLU A 270 11.76 4.13 -8.61
N ARG A 271 11.56 4.04 -9.93
CA ARG A 271 12.62 4.24 -10.93
C ARG A 271 13.27 5.61 -10.79
N CYS A 272 12.48 6.68 -10.76
CA CYS A 272 13.00 8.03 -10.63
C CYS A 272 13.75 8.27 -9.31
N LEU A 273 13.30 7.68 -8.19
CA LEU A 273 14.01 7.77 -6.90
C LEU A 273 15.32 6.97 -6.93
N ALA A 274 15.34 5.81 -7.58
CA ALA A 274 16.56 5.02 -7.78
C ALA A 274 17.58 5.76 -8.64
N ASP A 275 17.12 6.54 -9.62
CA ASP A 275 17.94 7.44 -10.45
C ASP A 275 18.39 8.72 -9.71
N GLY A 276 18.03 8.88 -8.43
CA GLY A 276 18.39 10.03 -7.60
C GLY A 276 17.59 11.31 -7.89
N ARG A 277 16.53 11.22 -8.71
CA ARG A 277 15.71 12.37 -9.12
C ARG A 277 14.69 12.76 -8.06
N LYS A 278 14.44 14.06 -7.97
CA LYS A 278 13.36 14.59 -7.13
C LYS A 278 12.02 14.32 -7.80
N ILE A 279 11.06 13.83 -7.02
CA ILE A 279 9.74 13.46 -7.51
C ILE A 279 8.68 14.21 -6.73
N GLY A 280 7.86 14.98 -7.43
CA GLY A 280 6.56 15.45 -6.98
C GLY A 280 5.46 14.54 -7.51
N MET A 281 4.36 14.43 -6.76
CA MET A 281 3.20 13.64 -7.18
C MET A 281 1.92 14.44 -7.01
N ILE A 282 1.04 14.36 -8.00
CA ILE A 282 -0.28 14.96 -8.00
C ILE A 282 -1.27 13.87 -8.35
N VAL A 283 -2.13 13.51 -7.41
CA VAL A 283 -3.25 12.59 -7.65
C VAL A 283 -4.47 13.44 -8.00
N ASN A 284 -4.87 13.41 -9.27
CA ASN A 284 -6.04 14.11 -9.74
C ASN A 284 -7.33 13.35 -9.38
N ARG A 285 -8.22 14.06 -8.71
CA ARG A 285 -9.56 13.67 -8.24
C ARG A 285 -10.25 14.95 -7.76
N SER A 286 -11.52 14.92 -7.33
CA SER A 286 -12.22 16.15 -6.89
C SER A 286 -11.48 16.95 -5.82
N MET A 287 -10.79 16.27 -4.89
CA MET A 287 -9.85 16.89 -3.96
C MET A 287 -8.43 16.37 -4.21
N PRO A 288 -7.57 17.12 -4.92
CA PRO A 288 -6.27 16.63 -5.35
C PRO A 288 -5.32 16.43 -4.16
N ILE A 289 -4.59 15.33 -4.18
CA ILE A 289 -3.49 15.08 -3.23
C ILE A 289 -2.20 15.54 -3.90
N ARG A 290 -1.42 16.38 -3.21
CA ARG A 290 -0.18 16.96 -3.74
C ARG A 290 0.98 16.62 -2.82
N LEU A 291 2.05 16.11 -3.40
CA LEU A 291 3.34 15.91 -2.75
C LEU A 291 4.37 16.73 -3.52
N ASP A 292 5.05 17.64 -2.82
CA ASP A 292 6.12 18.44 -3.41
C ASP A 292 7.32 17.57 -3.78
N ALA A 293 8.16 18.07 -4.69
CA ALA A 293 9.29 17.33 -5.22
C ALA A 293 10.40 17.13 -4.17
N ASP A 294 10.71 15.86 -3.90
CA ASP A 294 11.78 15.44 -2.99
C ASP A 294 12.39 14.13 -3.50
N ASN A 295 13.63 13.83 -3.14
CA ASN A 295 14.31 12.55 -3.43
C ASN A 295 14.70 11.78 -2.16
N SER A 296 14.26 12.24 -0.98
CA SER A 296 14.53 11.56 0.28
C SER A 296 13.85 10.19 0.38
N GLN A 297 14.40 9.30 1.23
CA GLN A 297 13.75 8.03 1.54
C GLN A 297 12.33 8.22 2.15
N ARG A 298 12.08 9.35 2.81
CA ARG A 298 10.75 9.69 3.33
C ARG A 298 9.76 9.96 2.21
N GLN A 299 10.22 10.50 1.09
CA GLN A 299 9.38 10.73 -0.08
C GLN A 299 8.85 9.42 -0.65
N TRP A 300 9.68 8.38 -0.69
CA TRP A 300 9.25 7.03 -1.07
C TRP A 300 8.03 6.60 -0.25
N PHE A 301 8.12 6.67 1.09
CA PHE A 301 7.01 6.30 1.97
C PHE A 301 5.76 7.17 1.74
N ARG A 302 5.91 8.49 1.55
CA ARG A 302 4.77 9.38 1.28
C ARG A 302 4.06 9.04 -0.02
N VAL A 303 4.81 8.78 -1.08
CA VAL A 303 4.27 8.40 -2.39
C VAL A 303 3.53 7.08 -2.29
N PHE A 304 4.18 6.04 -1.76
CA PHE A 304 3.61 4.70 -1.72
C PHE A 304 2.44 4.57 -0.74
N GLU A 305 2.46 5.28 0.40
CA GLU A 305 1.29 5.34 1.29
C GLU A 305 0.12 6.09 0.66
N THR A 306 0.39 7.14 -0.13
CA THR A 306 -0.66 7.84 -0.89
C THR A 306 -1.27 6.91 -1.93
N LEU A 307 -0.45 6.22 -2.73
CA LEU A 307 -0.91 5.28 -3.76
C LEU A 307 -1.64 4.07 -3.19
N ALA A 308 -1.25 3.58 -2.00
CA ALA A 308 -1.90 2.46 -1.33
C ALA A 308 -3.37 2.73 -1.00
N VAL A 309 -3.74 3.99 -0.73
CA VAL A 309 -5.13 4.39 -0.42
C VAL A 309 -5.79 5.22 -1.51
N ALA A 310 -5.11 5.44 -2.64
CA ALA A 310 -5.63 6.27 -3.72
C ALA A 310 -6.79 5.55 -4.40
N SER A 311 -7.95 6.20 -4.47
CA SER A 311 -9.14 5.72 -5.19
C SER A 311 -9.64 6.82 -6.12
N SER A 312 -10.38 6.42 -7.17
CA SER A 312 -11.19 7.36 -7.92
C SER A 312 -12.22 8.00 -6.99
N PHE A 313 -12.42 9.31 -7.15
CA PHE A 313 -13.43 10.03 -6.38
C PHE A 313 -13.80 11.36 -7.07
N GLY A 314 -15.05 11.41 -7.54
CA GLY A 314 -15.68 12.54 -8.18
C GLY A 314 -15.00 13.00 -9.46
N HIS A 315 -15.56 14.06 -10.05
CA HIS A 315 -15.17 14.55 -11.36
C HIS A 315 -14.23 15.77 -11.26
N ARG A 316 -13.08 15.71 -11.93
CA ARG A 316 -12.19 16.85 -12.21
C ARG A 316 -11.38 16.56 -13.47
N SER A 317 -11.60 17.34 -14.52
CA SER A 317 -10.92 17.12 -15.80
C SER A 317 -9.40 17.30 -15.70
N LEU A 318 -8.67 16.57 -16.54
CA LEU A 318 -7.21 16.72 -16.66
C LEU A 318 -6.81 18.13 -17.07
N PHE A 319 -7.60 18.77 -17.92
CA PHE A 319 -7.36 20.16 -18.34
C PHE A 319 -7.33 21.11 -17.13
N GLU A 320 -8.33 21.03 -16.25
CA GLU A 320 -8.39 21.82 -15.02
C GLU A 320 -7.25 21.49 -14.06
N ALA A 321 -6.88 20.20 -13.96
CA ALA A 321 -5.80 19.74 -13.11
C ALA A 321 -4.44 20.33 -13.57
N ILE A 322 -4.13 20.23 -14.86
CA ILE A 322 -2.88 20.74 -15.43
C ILE A 322 -2.83 22.27 -15.35
N GLN A 323 -3.92 22.97 -15.67
CA GLN A 323 -3.97 24.44 -15.59
C GLN A 323 -3.74 24.95 -14.17
N ALA A 324 -4.41 24.35 -13.17
CA ALA A 324 -4.31 24.77 -11.78
C ALA A 324 -2.87 24.60 -11.23
N GLU A 325 -2.16 23.56 -11.67
CA GLU A 325 -0.82 23.23 -11.19
C GLU A 325 0.30 23.79 -12.09
N SER A 326 -0.05 24.43 -13.21
CA SER A 326 0.89 24.92 -14.23
C SER A 326 1.99 25.87 -13.71
N ARG A 327 1.78 26.53 -12.57
CA ARG A 327 2.77 27.42 -11.92
C ARG A 327 3.86 26.65 -11.17
N ARG A 328 3.61 25.39 -10.79
CA ARG A 328 4.58 24.53 -10.10
C ARG A 328 5.63 23.97 -11.05
N PHE A 329 5.28 23.80 -12.31
CA PHE A 329 6.20 23.28 -13.32
C PHE A 329 7.14 24.39 -13.80
N SER A 330 8.40 24.27 -13.39
CA SER A 330 9.49 25.13 -13.85
C SER A 330 10.09 24.57 -15.15
N ARG A 331 10.96 25.35 -15.82
CA ARG A 331 11.69 24.86 -17.01
C ARG A 331 12.64 23.68 -16.74
N ASN A 332 12.99 23.48 -15.46
CA ASN A 332 13.80 22.34 -15.01
C ASN A 332 12.92 21.18 -14.51
N SER A 333 11.62 21.20 -14.80
CA SER A 333 10.68 20.16 -14.42
C SER A 333 10.23 19.36 -15.64
N GLY A 334 10.01 18.06 -15.47
CA GLY A 334 9.31 17.21 -16.43
C GLY A 334 7.99 16.73 -15.87
N LEU A 335 6.96 16.62 -16.69
CA LEU A 335 5.64 16.14 -16.29
C LEU A 335 5.36 14.78 -16.93
N ILE A 336 5.02 13.80 -16.11
CA ILE A 336 4.47 12.51 -16.56
C ILE A 336 2.99 12.49 -16.20
N VAL A 337 2.11 12.39 -17.19
CA VAL A 337 0.66 12.28 -16.99
C VAL A 337 0.27 10.82 -17.21
N ILE A 338 -0.35 10.19 -16.21
CA ILE A 338 -0.85 8.81 -16.29
C ILE A 338 -2.37 8.89 -16.23
N THR A 339 -3.06 8.46 -17.29
CA THR A 339 -4.53 8.52 -17.37
C THR A 339 -5.12 7.37 -18.17
N SER A 340 -6.35 7.00 -17.83
CA SER A 340 -7.20 6.12 -18.62
C SER A 340 -8.28 6.86 -19.43
N SER A 341 -8.33 8.19 -19.33
CA SER A 341 -9.29 9.03 -20.05
C SER A 341 -8.89 9.22 -21.52
N ALA A 342 -9.86 9.10 -22.43
CA ALA A 342 -9.70 9.42 -23.86
C ALA A 342 -9.97 10.89 -24.19
N ALA A 343 -10.27 11.74 -23.19
CA ALA A 343 -10.57 13.15 -23.41
C ALA A 343 -9.40 13.91 -24.04
N GLN A 344 -9.70 14.75 -25.04
CA GLN A 344 -8.71 15.54 -25.79
C GLN A 344 -8.55 16.98 -25.27
N ASP A 345 -9.39 17.41 -24.34
CA ASP A 345 -9.40 18.76 -23.76
C ASP A 345 -8.04 19.17 -23.18
N TRP A 346 -7.35 18.24 -22.53
CA TRP A 346 -6.06 18.49 -21.88
C TRP A 346 -4.87 18.57 -22.84
N VAL A 347 -5.03 18.22 -24.13
CA VAL A 347 -3.96 18.37 -25.15
C VAL A 347 -3.52 19.83 -25.26
N ILE A 348 -4.45 20.78 -25.17
CA ILE A 348 -4.16 22.22 -25.17
C ILE A 348 -3.34 22.60 -23.92
N ALA A 349 -3.67 22.03 -22.76
CA ALA A 349 -2.93 22.26 -21.53
C ALA A 349 -1.51 21.69 -21.62
N ALA A 350 -1.34 20.48 -22.17
CA ALA A 350 -0.03 19.90 -22.45
C ALA A 350 0.79 20.76 -23.43
N GLN A 351 0.17 21.25 -24.51
CA GLN A 351 0.81 22.15 -25.47
C GLN A 351 1.35 23.42 -24.81
N SER A 352 0.58 24.01 -23.90
CA SER A 352 1.02 25.20 -23.15
C SER A 352 2.27 24.94 -22.30
N LEU A 353 2.44 23.72 -21.78
CA LEU A 353 3.61 23.31 -21.00
C LEU A 353 4.82 23.06 -21.90
N VAL A 354 4.63 22.34 -23.01
CA VAL A 354 5.70 22.09 -23.99
C VAL A 354 6.24 23.42 -24.54
N GLN A 355 5.37 24.37 -24.88
CA GLN A 355 5.77 25.73 -25.31
C GLN A 355 6.56 26.49 -24.24
N ARG A 356 6.30 26.21 -22.96
CA ARG A 356 7.06 26.74 -21.82
C ARG A 356 8.35 25.97 -21.52
N GLN A 357 8.76 25.06 -22.41
CA GLN A 357 9.94 24.20 -22.27
C GLN A 357 9.85 23.19 -21.12
N VAL A 358 8.63 22.79 -20.75
CA VAL A 358 8.38 21.71 -19.79
C VAL A 358 8.04 20.45 -20.61
N PRO A 359 8.94 19.45 -20.69
CA PRO A 359 8.65 18.21 -21.39
C PRO A 359 7.49 17.45 -20.72
N VAL A 360 6.58 16.93 -21.54
CA VAL A 360 5.42 16.15 -21.12
C VAL A 360 5.54 14.74 -21.69
N THR A 361 5.46 13.73 -20.82
CA THR A 361 5.28 12.33 -21.18
C THR A 361 3.87 11.89 -20.79
N ALA A 362 3.07 11.45 -21.75
CA ALA A 362 1.73 10.94 -21.55
C ALA A 362 1.75 9.40 -21.54
N VAL A 363 1.24 8.81 -20.47
CA VAL A 363 1.11 7.37 -20.29
C VAL A 363 -0.37 7.03 -20.26
N LEU A 364 -0.87 6.51 -21.37
CA LEU A 364 -2.28 6.19 -21.56
C LEU A 364 -2.53 4.73 -21.22
N VAL A 365 -3.33 4.48 -20.19
CA VAL A 365 -3.67 3.14 -19.72
C VAL A 365 -5.02 2.74 -20.31
N THR A 366 -5.02 1.72 -21.18
CA THR A 366 -6.24 1.24 -21.83
C THR A 366 -6.76 -0.03 -21.18
N ASP A 367 -8.07 -0.10 -20.96
CA ASP A 367 -8.74 -1.35 -20.59
C ASP A 367 -8.90 -2.24 -21.83
N ARG A 368 -8.68 -3.56 -21.67
CA ARG A 368 -8.86 -4.57 -22.72
C ARG A 368 -10.32 -4.66 -23.21
N HIS A 369 -11.28 -4.26 -22.39
CA HIS A 369 -12.71 -4.45 -22.65
C HIS A 369 -13.44 -3.19 -23.15
N ARG A 370 -12.76 -2.04 -23.24
CA ARG A 370 -13.38 -0.77 -23.61
C ARG A 370 -13.18 -0.44 -25.10
N PRO A 371 -14.24 -0.07 -25.85
CA PRO A 371 -14.18 0.21 -27.28
C PRO A 371 -13.54 1.56 -27.68
N ASP A 372 -13.00 2.33 -26.72
CA ASP A 372 -12.39 3.67 -26.93
C ASP A 372 -11.06 3.63 -27.73
N ALA A 373 -10.77 2.54 -28.45
CA ALA A 373 -9.53 2.39 -29.21
C ALA A 373 -9.36 3.51 -30.27
N GLN A 374 -10.45 3.98 -30.89
CA GLN A 374 -10.39 5.07 -31.88
C GLN A 374 -10.18 6.44 -31.24
N GLU A 375 -10.91 6.76 -30.16
CA GLU A 375 -10.75 8.04 -29.44
C GLU A 375 -9.37 8.14 -28.80
N MET A 376 -8.89 7.05 -28.21
CA MET A 376 -7.55 6.95 -27.65
C MET A 376 -6.48 7.09 -28.73
N GLN A 377 -6.68 6.51 -29.92
CA GLN A 377 -5.76 6.69 -31.05
C GLN A 377 -5.72 8.14 -31.52
N ALA A 378 -6.88 8.81 -31.61
CA ALA A 378 -6.94 10.23 -31.94
C ALA A 378 -6.24 11.10 -30.87
N LEU A 379 -6.35 10.74 -29.59
CA LEU A 379 -5.63 11.39 -28.50
C LEU A 379 -4.10 11.19 -28.62
N LEU A 380 -3.64 9.96 -28.93
CA LEU A 380 -2.23 9.66 -29.19
C LEU A 380 -1.66 10.57 -30.28
N GLU A 381 -2.37 10.67 -31.41
CA GLU A 381 -1.97 11.50 -32.55
C GLU A 381 -1.97 13.00 -32.21
N ALA A 382 -2.99 13.46 -31.48
CA ALA A 382 -3.08 14.86 -31.04
C ALA A 382 -1.92 15.24 -30.09
N LEU A 383 -1.56 14.37 -29.15
CA LEU A 383 -0.43 14.60 -28.23
C LEU A 383 0.91 14.53 -28.96
N ALA A 384 1.08 13.60 -29.89
CA ALA A 384 2.28 13.51 -30.72
C ALA A 384 2.47 14.77 -31.58
N SER A 385 1.39 15.35 -32.12
CA SER A 385 1.46 16.61 -32.90
C SER A 385 1.98 17.82 -32.09
N VAL A 386 1.84 17.74 -30.76
CA VAL A 386 2.26 18.77 -29.80
C VAL A 386 3.69 18.53 -29.28
N HIS A 387 4.39 17.50 -29.79
CA HIS A 387 5.72 17.07 -29.32
C HIS A 387 5.73 16.56 -27.87
N ALA A 388 4.61 16.05 -27.37
CA ALA A 388 4.60 15.26 -26.13
C ALA A 388 5.03 13.82 -26.45
N SER A 389 5.85 13.22 -25.59
CA SER A 389 6.15 11.79 -25.68
C SER A 389 4.95 10.99 -25.24
N VAL A 390 4.53 9.97 -25.98
CA VAL A 390 3.32 9.22 -25.64
C VAL A 390 3.59 7.72 -25.62
N VAL A 391 3.09 7.06 -24.57
CA VAL A 391 3.17 5.61 -24.40
C VAL A 391 1.78 5.07 -24.07
N ARG A 392 1.35 4.06 -24.83
CA ARG A 392 0.13 3.31 -24.52
C ARG A 392 0.50 2.05 -23.74
N LEU A 393 -0.22 1.79 -22.66
CA LEU A 393 -0.08 0.58 -21.87
C LEU A 393 -1.39 -0.18 -21.78
N THR A 394 -1.32 -1.49 -21.95
CA THR A 394 -2.42 -2.41 -21.71
C THR A 394 -2.03 -3.34 -20.55
N PRO A 395 -2.90 -3.55 -19.55
CA PRO A 395 -2.65 -4.52 -18.50
C PRO A 395 -2.27 -5.89 -19.11
N GLY A 396 -1.15 -6.47 -18.68
CA GLY A 396 -0.70 -7.81 -19.08
C GLY A 396 -0.02 -7.95 -20.46
N GLU A 397 0.16 -6.88 -21.23
CA GLU A 397 1.08 -6.90 -22.39
C GLU A 397 2.48 -6.46 -21.96
N ARG A 398 3.53 -7.12 -22.48
CA ARG A 398 4.90 -6.56 -22.44
C ARG A 398 4.96 -5.45 -23.48
N LEU A 399 5.41 -4.27 -23.07
CA LEU A 399 5.59 -3.08 -23.89
C LEU A 399 6.32 -3.38 -25.21
N ALA A 400 5.64 -3.19 -26.34
CA ALA A 400 6.27 -3.04 -27.64
C ALA A 400 6.26 -1.54 -27.97
N ALA A 401 7.42 -0.88 -27.87
CA ALA A 401 7.54 0.53 -28.19
C ALA A 401 7.26 0.76 -29.68
N LEU A 402 6.31 1.64 -29.99
CA LEU A 402 6.14 2.21 -31.32
C LEU A 402 7.23 3.27 -31.53
N GLU A 403 8.29 2.92 -32.25
CA GLU A 403 9.25 3.91 -32.78
C GLU A 403 8.55 4.80 -33.84
N PRO A 404 8.95 6.09 -33.96
CA PRO A 404 8.46 6.93 -35.05
C PRO A 404 9.00 6.41 -36.39
N SER A 405 8.07 6.08 -37.28
CA SER A 405 8.35 5.64 -38.66
C SER A 405 9.21 6.67 -39.40
N HIS A 406 10.48 6.39 -39.59
CA HIS A 406 11.26 7.03 -40.65
C HIS A 406 10.82 6.47 -42.01
N SER A 407 10.26 7.36 -42.82
CA SER A 407 9.88 7.16 -44.22
C SER A 407 11.05 6.60 -45.07
N PRO A 408 10.81 5.72 -46.05
CA PRO A 408 11.87 5.17 -46.90
C PRO A 408 12.34 6.22 -47.91
N ALA A 409 13.60 6.64 -47.80
CA ALA A 409 14.26 7.35 -48.87
C ALA A 409 14.74 6.35 -49.92
N SER A 410 14.05 6.33 -51.05
CA SER A 410 14.52 5.87 -52.34
C SER A 410 15.86 6.53 -52.73
N THR A 411 16.88 5.74 -53.05
CA THR A 411 17.62 5.79 -54.34
C THR A 411 18.59 4.63 -54.46
#